data_AF-A0A966PU04-F1
#
_entry.id   AF-A0A966PU04-F1
#
_cell.length_a   1.000
_cell.length_b   1.000
_cell.length_c   1.000
_cell.angle_alpha   90.00
_cell.angle_beta   90.00
_cell.angle_gamma   90.00
#
_symmetry.space_group_name_H-M   'P 1'
#
loop_
_entity.id
_entity.type
_entity.pdbx_description
1 polymer ?
#
loop_
_entity_poly.entity_id
_entity_poly.type
_entity_poly.pdbx_seq_one_letter_code
_entity_poly.pdbx_strand_id
1 'polypeptide(L)'
;MKIASRHVLLVVDETAPTPLKIVQQSSINQPQNWLCAAKSGDISLRREKSRQYKPADIAQALNNELQNLRSKIANQTLGLIFSETSEAMTEFDNPQAVLKFEHKWADVVDKAATSVGAQSAFNICVYKIADLKTLANPTKAFNELVEVHDEFWTYTNSMLVLSDSSLTQSHRIKICELLKK
;
A
#
# COMPACT_ATOMS: atom_id res chain seq x y z
N MET A 1 -19.46 -16.12 -1.03
CA MET A 1 -18.55 -16.03 0.14
C MET A 1 -17.76 -14.74 -0.01
N LYS A 2 -17.88 -13.78 0.92
CA LYS A 2 -17.11 -12.52 0.84
C LYS A 2 -15.71 -12.81 1.38
N ILE A 3 -14.71 -12.93 0.51
CA ILE A 3 -13.28 -12.90 0.86
C ILE A 3 -13.00 -11.61 1.66
N ALA A 4 -12.41 -11.75 2.86
CA ALA A 4 -11.92 -10.59 3.60
C ALA A 4 -10.74 -9.97 2.83
N SER A 5 -10.80 -8.66 2.61
CA SER A 5 -9.72 -7.90 2.00
C SER A 5 -8.50 -7.97 2.90
N ARG A 6 -7.34 -8.30 2.34
CA ARG A 6 -6.08 -8.41 3.07
C ARG A 6 -5.36 -7.07 3.02
N HIS A 7 -5.16 -6.41 4.17
CA HIS A 7 -4.39 -5.18 4.25
C HIS A 7 -2.91 -5.50 4.42
N VAL A 8 -2.10 -5.21 3.40
CA VAL A 8 -0.71 -5.66 3.29
C VAL A 8 0.24 -4.47 3.30
N LEU A 9 1.20 -4.49 4.22
CA LEU A 9 2.37 -3.61 4.21
C LEU A 9 3.46 -4.24 3.35
N LEU A 10 3.81 -3.63 2.21
CA LEU A 10 4.96 -4.03 1.40
C LEU A 10 6.11 -3.03 1.59
N VAL A 11 7.18 -3.46 2.27
CA VAL A 11 8.39 -2.64 2.42
C VAL A 11 9.42 -3.01 1.36
N VAL A 12 9.96 -2.01 0.66
CA VAL A 12 10.88 -2.20 -0.46
C VAL A 12 12.18 -1.41 -0.29
N ASP A 13 13.28 -1.95 -0.80
CA ASP A 13 14.53 -1.19 -0.92
C ASP A 13 14.50 -0.19 -2.11
N GLU A 14 15.49 0.70 -2.18
CA GLU A 14 15.59 1.75 -3.21
C GLU A 14 15.75 1.20 -4.63
N THR A 15 16.28 -0.02 -4.76
CA THR A 15 16.58 -0.66 -6.04
C THR A 15 15.44 -1.55 -6.53
N ALA A 16 14.35 -1.62 -5.78
CA ALA A 16 13.23 -2.48 -6.07
C ALA A 16 12.60 -2.12 -7.43
N PRO A 17 12.17 -3.12 -8.22
CA PRO A 17 11.39 -2.87 -9.42
C PRO A 17 10.03 -2.28 -9.05
N THR A 18 9.24 -1.91 -10.06
CA THR A 18 7.86 -1.42 -9.83
C THR A 18 7.05 -2.40 -8.97
N PRO A 19 6.24 -1.93 -8.00
CA PRO A 19 5.51 -2.81 -7.08
C PRO A 19 4.65 -3.89 -7.75
N LEU A 20 4.05 -3.61 -8.91
CA LEU A 20 3.34 -4.62 -9.69
C LEU A 20 4.22 -5.82 -10.06
N LYS A 21 5.46 -5.57 -10.52
CA LYS A 21 6.44 -6.64 -10.83
C LYS A 21 6.88 -7.41 -9.60
N ILE A 22 6.90 -6.77 -8.43
CA ILE A 22 7.22 -7.43 -7.17
C ILE A 22 6.10 -8.40 -6.83
N VAL A 23 4.87 -7.90 -6.75
CA VAL A 23 3.70 -8.69 -6.32
C VAL A 23 3.44 -9.85 -7.28
N GLN A 24 3.72 -9.70 -8.58
CA GLN A 24 3.64 -10.79 -9.54
C GLN A 24 4.60 -11.98 -9.26
N GLN A 25 5.64 -11.80 -8.44
CA GLN A 25 6.55 -12.89 -8.02
C GLN A 25 5.96 -13.79 -6.94
N SER A 26 4.91 -13.34 -6.23
CA SER A 26 4.30 -14.07 -5.12
C SER A 26 3.59 -15.37 -5.53
N SER A 27 3.43 -15.62 -6.84
CA SER A 27 2.62 -16.74 -7.38
C SER A 27 1.19 -16.78 -6.82
N ILE A 28 0.68 -15.63 -6.37
CA ILE A 28 -0.68 -15.47 -5.86
C ILE A 28 -1.65 -15.51 -7.05
N ASN A 29 -2.56 -16.50 -7.04
CA ASN A 29 -3.50 -16.77 -8.13
C ASN A 29 -4.82 -15.97 -8.05
N GLN A 30 -5.03 -15.21 -6.98
CA GLN A 30 -6.13 -14.27 -6.81
C GLN A 30 -5.55 -13.02 -6.19
N PRO A 31 -5.77 -11.82 -6.74
CA PRO A 31 -6.95 -11.37 -7.45
C PRO A 31 -6.92 -11.62 -8.96
N GLN A 32 -8.08 -11.46 -9.59
CA GLN A 32 -8.21 -11.56 -11.05
C GLN A 32 -7.58 -10.37 -11.79
N ASN A 33 -7.54 -9.20 -11.14
CA ASN A 33 -7.00 -7.98 -11.72
C ASN A 33 -6.18 -7.20 -10.69
N TRP A 34 -5.04 -6.66 -11.13
CA TRP A 34 -4.18 -5.80 -10.34
C TRP A 34 -4.25 -4.38 -10.87
N LEU A 35 -4.54 -3.41 -10.01
CA LEU A 35 -4.52 -1.99 -10.36
C LEU A 35 -3.46 -1.29 -9.50
N CYS A 36 -2.66 -0.44 -10.13
CA CYS A 36 -1.62 0.32 -9.45
C CYS A 36 -2.05 1.78 -9.29
N ALA A 37 -2.14 2.25 -8.04
CA ALA A 37 -2.22 3.66 -7.71
C ALA A 37 -0.80 4.26 -7.68
N ALA A 38 -0.48 4.99 -8.73
CA ALA A 38 0.82 5.65 -8.95
C ALA A 38 0.69 6.88 -9.87
N LYS A 39 1.67 7.79 -9.82
CA LYS A 39 1.81 8.96 -10.72
C LYS A 39 1.54 8.63 -12.19
N SER A 40 1.96 7.44 -12.64
CA SER A 40 1.74 6.92 -14.00
C SER A 40 1.05 5.55 -14.00
N GLY A 41 0.22 5.27 -12.99
CA GLY A 41 -0.49 4.01 -12.82
C GLY A 41 -1.92 4.02 -13.38
N ASP A 42 -2.68 2.97 -13.08
CA ASP A 42 -4.10 2.82 -13.45
C ASP A 42 -5.01 3.76 -12.67
N ILE A 43 -4.59 4.14 -11.46
CA ILE A 43 -5.33 4.97 -10.51
C ILE A 43 -4.46 6.16 -10.14
N SER A 44 -5.04 7.37 -10.20
CA SER A 44 -4.39 8.59 -9.72
C SER A 44 -5.09 9.13 -8.47
N LEU A 45 -4.41 9.03 -7.32
CA LEU A 45 -4.94 9.50 -6.03
C LEU A 45 -4.55 10.93 -5.69
N ARG A 46 -3.58 11.49 -6.41
CA ARG A 46 -3.07 12.83 -6.15
C ARG A 46 -4.03 13.88 -6.72
N ARG A 47 -4.59 14.73 -5.85
CA ARG A 47 -5.40 15.89 -6.24
C ARG A 47 -4.78 17.14 -5.62
N GLU A 48 -4.42 18.10 -6.47
CA GLU A 48 -3.85 19.43 -6.16
C GLU A 48 -2.41 19.51 -5.60
N LYS A 49 -1.75 20.66 -5.82
CA LYS A 49 -0.39 21.01 -5.35
C LYS A 49 -0.33 21.30 -3.83
N SER A 50 -1.25 20.74 -3.05
CA SER A 50 -1.30 20.93 -1.60
C SER A 50 -0.17 20.16 -0.94
N ARG A 51 0.57 20.80 -0.03
CA ARG A 51 1.51 20.12 0.87
C ARG A 51 0.86 19.59 2.14
N GLN A 52 -0.46 19.68 2.26
CA GLN A 52 -1.21 19.03 3.34
C GLN A 52 -1.82 17.72 2.86
N TYR A 53 -1.63 16.67 3.64
CA TYR A 53 -2.32 15.40 3.46
C TYR A 53 -3.80 15.53 3.83
N LYS A 54 -4.69 15.31 2.85
CA LYS A 54 -6.15 15.40 3.00
C LYS A 54 -6.80 14.04 2.74
N PRO A 55 -7.04 13.23 3.80
CA PRO A 55 -7.57 11.87 3.66
C PRO A 55 -8.90 11.77 2.90
N ALA A 56 -9.79 12.74 3.10
CA ALA A 56 -11.10 12.76 2.43
C ALA A 56 -10.96 12.90 0.91
N ASP A 57 -10.06 13.78 0.46
CA ASP A 57 -9.81 14.01 -0.97
C ASP A 57 -9.20 12.77 -1.62
N ILE A 58 -8.31 12.06 -0.91
CA ILE A 58 -7.70 10.79 -1.37
C ILE A 58 -8.75 9.69 -1.49
N ALA A 59 -9.62 9.55 -0.48
CA ALA A 59 -10.72 8.58 -0.51
C ALA A 59 -11.70 8.87 -1.66
N GLN A 60 -12.02 10.14 -1.88
CA GLN A 60 -12.86 10.56 -3.00
C GLN A 60 -12.19 10.30 -4.36
N ALA A 61 -10.89 10.57 -4.48
CA ALA A 61 -10.13 10.29 -5.68
C ALA A 61 -10.16 8.79 -6.00
N LEU A 62 -9.87 7.93 -5.02
CA LEU A 62 -9.95 6.47 -5.19
C LEU A 62 -11.33 6.04 -5.69
N ASN A 63 -12.39 6.51 -5.06
CA ASN A 63 -13.75 6.18 -5.45
C ASN A 63 -14.04 6.59 -6.91
N ASN A 64 -13.63 7.80 -7.30
CA ASN A 64 -13.84 8.28 -8.67
C ASN A 64 -13.06 7.45 -9.71
N GLU A 65 -11.79 7.14 -9.43
CA GLU A 65 -10.97 6.33 -10.34
C GLU A 65 -11.55 4.92 -10.51
N LEU A 66 -11.99 4.27 -9.43
CA LEU A 66 -12.65 2.96 -9.54
C LEU A 66 -13.98 3.05 -10.30
N GLN A 67 -14.78 4.09 -10.09
CA GLN A 67 -16.03 4.29 -10.84
C GLN A 67 -15.77 4.43 -12.35
N ASN A 68 -14.71 5.14 -12.74
CA ASN A 68 -14.30 5.24 -14.14
C ASN A 68 -13.90 3.89 -14.75
N LEU A 69 -13.37 2.98 -13.92
CA LEU A 69 -12.97 1.63 -14.33
C LEU A 69 -14.10 0.60 -14.21
N ARG A 70 -15.27 0.97 -13.68
CA ARG A 70 -16.36 0.05 -13.30
C ARG A 70 -16.72 -0.97 -14.38
N SER A 71 -16.82 -0.57 -15.64
CA SER A 71 -17.18 -1.46 -16.75
C SER A 71 -16.17 -2.60 -16.96
N LYS A 72 -14.92 -2.44 -16.50
CA LYS A 72 -13.84 -3.42 -16.63
C LYS A 72 -13.66 -4.29 -15.39
N ILE A 73 -14.08 -3.81 -14.22
CA ILE A 73 -13.74 -4.42 -12.92
C ILE A 73 -14.95 -4.94 -12.14
N ALA A 74 -16.18 -4.63 -12.57
CA ALA A 74 -17.38 -5.13 -11.93
C ALA A 74 -17.38 -6.67 -11.87
N ASN A 75 -17.80 -7.22 -10.73
CA ASN A 75 -17.82 -8.64 -10.38
C ASN A 75 -16.44 -9.32 -10.34
N GLN A 76 -15.34 -8.56 -10.32
CA GLN A 76 -13.99 -9.11 -10.19
C GLN A 76 -13.44 -8.98 -8.77
N THR A 77 -12.49 -9.85 -8.43
CA THR A 77 -11.59 -9.64 -7.29
C THR A 77 -10.39 -8.80 -7.72
N LEU A 78 -10.06 -7.78 -6.92
CA LEU A 78 -9.05 -6.77 -7.21
C LEU A 78 -7.89 -6.85 -6.23
N GLY A 79 -6.70 -6.61 -6.74
CA GLY A 79 -5.51 -6.31 -5.98
C GLY A 79 -5.12 -4.87 -6.25
N LEU A 80 -5.19 -4.05 -5.22
CA LEU A 80 -4.94 -2.62 -5.32
C LEU A 80 -3.57 -2.35 -4.71
N ILE A 81 -2.66 -1.79 -5.50
CA ILE A 81 -1.29 -1.50 -5.09
C ILE A 81 -1.13 0.01 -4.97
N PHE A 82 -0.86 0.50 -3.77
CA PHE A 82 -0.69 1.91 -3.46
C PHE A 82 0.80 2.24 -3.38
N SER A 83 1.37 2.63 -4.53
CA SER A 83 2.81 2.84 -4.69
C SER A 83 3.30 4.20 -4.20
N GLU A 84 2.39 5.16 -4.00
CA GLU A 84 2.74 6.54 -3.66
C GLU A 84 2.72 6.80 -2.15
N THR A 85 2.42 5.79 -1.33
CA THR A 85 2.16 6.00 0.10
C THR A 85 3.40 6.50 0.85
N SER A 86 4.58 5.98 0.53
CA SER A 86 5.85 6.45 1.09
C SER A 86 6.32 7.80 0.52
N GLU A 87 6.18 8.01 -0.79
CA GLU A 87 6.47 9.32 -1.41
C GLU A 87 5.58 10.43 -0.83
N ALA A 88 4.31 10.14 -0.57
CA ALA A 88 3.41 11.05 0.13
C ALA A 88 3.97 11.48 1.49
N MET A 89 4.56 10.55 2.26
CA MET A 89 5.15 10.89 3.56
C MET A 89 6.33 11.86 3.44
N THR A 90 7.05 11.89 2.32
CA THR A 90 8.18 12.84 2.14
C THR A 90 7.74 14.17 1.54
N GLU A 91 6.63 14.19 0.80
CA GLU A 91 6.13 15.37 0.10
C GLU A 91 5.18 16.26 0.94
N PHE A 92 4.53 15.72 1.98
CA PHE A 92 3.58 16.46 2.82
C PHE A 92 4.22 17.05 4.08
N ASP A 93 3.79 18.26 4.48
CA ASP A 93 4.25 18.95 5.69
C ASP A 93 3.84 18.23 6.99
N ASN A 94 2.88 17.31 6.92
CA ASN A 94 2.32 16.55 8.04
C ASN A 94 2.34 15.03 7.82
N PRO A 95 3.51 14.38 7.70
CA PRO A 95 3.63 12.94 7.39
C PRO A 95 2.88 12.01 8.36
N GLN A 96 2.74 12.43 9.62
CA GLN A 96 1.99 11.70 10.64
C GLN A 96 0.50 11.53 10.30
N ALA A 97 -0.06 12.39 9.44
CA ALA A 97 -1.43 12.25 8.98
C ALA A 97 -1.60 11.05 8.03
N VAL A 98 -0.55 10.66 7.29
CA VAL A 98 -0.54 9.46 6.46
C VAL A 98 -0.61 8.22 7.34
N LEU A 99 0.26 8.11 8.35
CA LEU A 99 0.27 6.99 9.31
C LEU A 99 -1.08 6.83 10.02
N LYS A 100 -1.65 7.94 10.52
CA LYS A 100 -2.97 7.91 11.16
C LYS A 100 -4.09 7.45 10.22
N PHE A 101 -3.96 7.71 8.93
CA PHE A 101 -4.97 7.32 7.95
C PHE A 101 -4.90 5.85 7.57
N GLU A 102 -3.74 5.19 7.70
CA GLU A 102 -3.58 3.75 7.46
C GLU A 102 -4.56 2.91 8.28
N HIS A 103 -4.85 3.32 9.52
CA HIS A 103 -5.87 2.68 10.36
C HIS A 103 -7.28 2.63 9.74
N LYS A 104 -7.58 3.51 8.78
CA LYS A 104 -8.88 3.60 8.10
C LYS A 104 -8.79 3.15 6.65
N TRP A 105 -7.59 2.86 6.15
CA TRP A 105 -7.36 2.72 4.73
C TRP A 105 -8.02 1.49 4.14
N ALA A 106 -7.92 0.34 4.82
CA ALA A 106 -8.64 -0.88 4.44
C ALA A 106 -10.15 -0.65 4.26
N ASP A 107 -10.80 0.02 5.21
CA ASP A 107 -12.23 0.35 5.12
C ASP A 107 -12.56 1.25 3.93
N VAL A 108 -11.68 2.23 3.63
CA VAL A 108 -11.85 3.15 2.50
C VAL A 108 -11.78 2.37 1.19
N VAL A 109 -10.78 1.52 1.05
CA VAL A 109 -10.56 0.69 -0.14
C VAL A 109 -11.71 -0.27 -0.36
N ASP A 110 -12.15 -0.96 0.69
CA ASP A 110 -13.26 -1.93 0.61
C ASP A 110 -14.58 -1.27 0.23
N LYS A 111 -14.86 -0.08 0.79
CA LYS A 111 -16.05 0.70 0.41
C LYS A 111 -15.99 1.13 -1.05
N ALA A 112 -14.85 1.63 -1.51
CA ALA A 112 -14.68 2.07 -2.89
C ALA A 112 -14.84 0.90 -3.88
N ALA A 113 -14.19 -0.24 -3.63
CA ALA A 113 -14.32 -1.44 -4.48
C ALA A 113 -15.76 -1.98 -4.48
N THR A 114 -16.41 -2.05 -3.32
CA THR A 114 -17.80 -2.51 -3.21
C THR A 114 -18.75 -1.59 -3.99
N SER A 115 -18.51 -0.27 -4.01
CA SER A 115 -19.35 0.72 -4.71
C SER A 115 -19.41 0.52 -6.23
N VAL A 116 -18.41 -0.13 -6.82
CA VAL A 116 -18.34 -0.45 -8.25
C VAL A 116 -18.75 -1.89 -8.56
N GLY A 117 -19.20 -2.63 -7.54
CA GLY A 117 -19.55 -4.05 -7.66
C GLY A 117 -18.34 -4.98 -7.77
N ALA A 118 -17.16 -4.52 -7.34
CA ALA A 118 -15.95 -5.34 -7.26
C ALA A 118 -15.67 -5.76 -5.81
N GLN A 119 -14.67 -6.62 -5.62
CA GLN A 119 -14.21 -7.05 -4.31
C GLN A 119 -12.71 -6.82 -4.17
N SER A 120 -12.29 -6.08 -3.15
CA SER A 120 -10.86 -6.02 -2.81
C SER A 120 -10.43 -7.33 -2.17
N ALA A 121 -9.47 -8.02 -2.77
CA ALA A 121 -8.80 -9.19 -2.20
C ALA A 121 -7.49 -8.79 -1.52
N PHE A 122 -6.78 -7.82 -2.11
CA PHE A 122 -5.53 -7.27 -1.59
C PHE A 122 -5.55 -5.75 -1.66
N ASN A 123 -5.18 -5.12 -0.54
CA ASN A 123 -4.86 -3.70 -0.44
C ASN A 123 -3.39 -3.60 -0.01
N ILE A 124 -2.49 -3.31 -0.94
CA ILE A 124 -1.05 -3.31 -0.72
C ILE A 124 -0.54 -1.87 -0.60
N CYS A 125 -0.16 -1.46 0.61
CA CYS A 125 0.50 -0.19 0.87
C CYS A 125 2.01 -0.34 0.73
N VAL A 126 2.61 0.42 -0.19
CA VAL A 126 4.04 0.29 -0.51
C VAL A 126 4.86 1.38 0.18
N TYR A 127 5.86 0.92 0.92
CA TYR A 127 6.77 1.78 1.67
C TYR A 127 8.23 1.56 1.29
N LYS A 128 8.88 2.58 0.72
CA LYS A 128 10.32 2.56 0.49
C LYS A 128 11.06 2.78 1.81
N ILE A 129 12.08 1.97 2.06
CA ILE A 129 12.94 2.10 3.26
C ILE A 129 13.55 3.50 3.31
N ALA A 130 13.99 4.05 2.17
CA ALA A 130 14.57 5.39 2.08
C ALA A 130 13.63 6.49 2.58
N ASP A 131 12.37 6.44 2.16
CA ASP A 131 11.35 7.43 2.54
C ASP A 131 10.99 7.30 4.03
N LEU A 132 10.92 6.07 4.56
CA LEU A 132 10.70 5.85 5.98
C LEU A 132 11.84 6.46 6.83
N LYS A 133 13.10 6.43 6.35
CA LYS A 133 14.24 7.01 7.05
C LYS A 133 14.17 8.54 7.16
N THR A 134 13.45 9.23 6.28
CA THR A 134 13.34 10.69 6.35
C THR A 134 12.38 11.15 7.44
N LEU A 135 11.62 10.24 8.05
CA LEU A 135 10.70 10.56 9.14
C LEU A 135 11.45 10.88 10.43
N ALA A 136 10.85 11.70 11.29
CA ALA A 136 11.45 12.07 12.58
C ALA A 136 11.70 10.87 13.52
N ASN A 137 10.89 9.81 13.41
CA ASN A 137 11.04 8.58 14.19
C ASN A 137 10.77 7.35 13.30
N PRO A 138 11.70 6.96 12.42
CA PRO A 138 11.49 5.93 11.39
C PRO A 138 11.05 4.59 11.96
N THR A 139 11.71 4.12 13.02
CA THR A 139 11.38 2.83 13.66
C THR A 139 10.01 2.83 14.31
N LYS A 140 9.59 3.95 14.90
CA LYS A 140 8.25 4.07 15.50
C LYS A 140 7.17 4.04 14.42
N ALA A 141 7.35 4.83 13.36
CA ALA A 141 6.44 4.85 12.22
C ALA A 141 6.31 3.47 11.56
N PHE A 142 7.44 2.77 11.36
CA PHE A 142 7.43 1.42 10.81
C PHE A 142 6.69 0.41 11.70
N ASN A 143 6.89 0.46 13.02
CA ASN A 143 6.16 -0.42 13.94
C ASN A 143 4.65 -0.15 13.91
N GLU A 144 4.23 1.12 13.87
CA GLU A 144 2.83 1.50 13.70
C GLU A 144 2.27 0.97 12.38
N LEU A 145 3.01 1.07 11.27
CA LEU A 145 2.62 0.46 10.00
C LEU A 145 2.45 -1.06 10.12
N VAL A 146 3.37 -1.77 10.77
CA VAL A 146 3.25 -3.23 10.96
C VAL A 146 2.02 -3.59 11.80
N GLU A 147 1.61 -2.74 12.74
CA GLU A 147 0.45 -2.98 13.62
C GLU A 147 -0.90 -2.78 12.92
N VAL A 148 -0.97 -1.94 11.89
CA VAL A 148 -2.23 -1.61 11.18
C VAL A 148 -2.49 -2.42 9.92
N HIS A 149 -1.52 -3.26 9.51
CA HIS A 149 -1.66 -4.15 8.38
C HIS A 149 -1.79 -5.59 8.88
N ASP A 150 -2.69 -6.36 8.26
CA ASP A 150 -2.88 -7.78 8.54
C ASP A 150 -1.62 -8.59 8.18
N GLU A 151 -0.88 -8.09 7.19
CA GLU A 151 0.31 -8.72 6.65
C GLU A 151 1.46 -7.75 6.47
N PHE A 152 2.65 -8.30 6.66
CA PHE A 152 3.91 -7.66 6.41
C PHE A 152 4.72 -8.45 5.36
N TRP A 153 4.95 -7.81 4.22
CA TRP A 153 5.78 -8.30 3.13
C TRP A 153 7.03 -7.43 2.98
N THR A 154 8.10 -8.04 2.49
CA THR A 154 9.35 -7.32 2.19
C THR A 154 9.87 -7.69 0.82
N TYR A 155 10.38 -6.69 0.10
CA TYR A 155 11.21 -6.91 -1.08
C TYR A 155 12.57 -6.28 -0.84
N THR A 156 13.53 -7.11 -0.46
CA THR A 156 14.91 -6.66 -0.22
C THR A 156 15.88 -7.62 -0.88
N ASN A 157 17.01 -7.11 -1.38
CA ASN A 157 18.02 -7.93 -2.06
C ASN A 157 17.42 -8.76 -3.21
N SER A 158 16.51 -8.15 -3.97
CA SER A 158 15.79 -8.80 -5.08
C SER A 158 14.90 -10.00 -4.71
N MET A 159 14.55 -10.17 -3.43
CA MET A 159 13.73 -11.28 -2.94
C MET A 159 12.45 -10.78 -2.28
N LEU A 160 11.29 -11.26 -2.75
CA LEU A 160 9.99 -11.08 -2.10
C LEU A 160 9.81 -12.12 -0.98
N VAL A 161 9.39 -11.65 0.19
CA VAL A 161 9.11 -12.49 1.36
C VAL A 161 7.75 -12.10 1.92
N LEU A 162 6.88 -13.09 2.07
CA LEU A 162 5.50 -12.95 2.55
C LEU A 162 5.38 -13.29 4.04
N SER A 163 4.28 -12.89 4.67
CA SER A 163 4.08 -12.97 6.14
C SER A 163 4.07 -14.38 6.71
N ASP A 164 3.67 -15.38 5.92
CA ASP A 164 3.60 -16.77 6.35
C ASP A 164 4.99 -17.47 6.32
N SER A 165 6.05 -16.73 6.02
CA SER A 165 7.41 -17.23 6.10
C SER A 165 7.90 -17.29 7.55
N SER A 166 8.67 -18.31 7.90
CA SER A 166 9.42 -18.37 9.18
C SER A 166 10.41 -17.20 9.36
N LEU A 167 10.58 -16.37 8.33
CA LEU A 167 11.53 -15.26 8.25
C LEU A 167 10.91 -13.90 8.58
N THR A 168 9.58 -13.80 8.73
CA THR A 168 8.87 -12.51 8.91
C THR A 168 9.41 -11.71 10.10
N GLN A 169 9.63 -12.36 11.25
CA GLN A 169 10.19 -11.71 12.44
C GLN A 169 11.64 -11.25 12.22
N SER A 170 12.46 -12.08 11.56
CA SER A 170 13.85 -11.75 11.22
C SER A 170 13.92 -10.54 10.28
N HIS A 171 13.03 -10.47 9.30
CA HIS A 171 12.99 -9.36 8.35
C HIS A 171 12.48 -8.08 9.00
N ARG A 172 11.50 -8.16 9.91
CA ARG A 172 11.07 -6.99 10.70
C ARG A 172 12.24 -6.41 11.49
N ILE A 173 13.03 -7.25 12.17
CA ILE A 173 14.22 -6.82 12.92
C ILE A 173 15.23 -6.16 11.97
N LYS A 174 15.53 -6.79 10.84
CA LYS A 174 16.46 -6.25 9.84
C LYS A 174 16.01 -4.90 9.28
N ILE A 175 14.71 -4.71 8.99
CA ILE A 175 14.18 -3.41 8.58
C ILE A 175 14.35 -2.38 9.69
N CYS A 176 14.01 -2.71 10.95
CA CYS A 176 14.24 -1.83 12.09
C CYS A 176 15.71 -1.41 12.22
N GLU A 177 16.67 -2.31 11.99
CA GLU A 177 18.09 -1.99 11.99
C GLU A 177 18.49 -1.07 10.84
N LEU A 178 17.94 -1.31 9.64
CA LEU A 178 18.17 -0.43 8.49
C LEU A 178 17.63 0.98 8.73
N LEU A 179 16.50 1.11 9.43
CA LEU A 179 15.88 2.40 9.75
C LEU A 179 16.62 3.20 10.86
N LYS A 180 17.51 2.56 11.62
CA LYS A 180 18.35 3.23 12.64
C LYS A 180 19.64 3.83 12.05
N LYS A 181 20.03 3.39 10.86
CA LYS A 181 21.25 3.81 10.15
C LYS A 181 20.94 4.91 9.15
#